data_AF-A0A7S0ZMT3-F1
#
_entry.id   AF-A0A7S0ZMT3-F1
#
_cell.length_a   1.000
_cell.length_b   1.000
_cell.length_c   1.000
_cell.angle_alpha   90.00
_cell.angle_beta   90.00
_cell.angle_gamma   90.00
#
_symmetry.space_group_name_H-M   'P 1'
#
loop_
_entity.id
_entity.type
_entity.pdbx_description
1 polymer ?
#
loop_
_entity_poly.entity_id
_entity_poly.type
_entity_poly.pdbx_seq_one_letter_code
_entity_poly.pdbx_strand_id
1 'polypeptide(L)'
;RKYVEKDKALERRFQPVNVPEPTDDETVQILTGLARKYEDHHKLRYTDEAIRACVKYASQYITDRFLPDKAIDLLDESGARVRLRNSTTRSPELMQARFELRAIQQKKEEAVRKQRYEDAAALRSEELAKLRRIGEMSAGLVAA
;
A
#
# COMPACT_ATOMS: atom_id res chain seq x y z
N ARG A 1 2.20 -11.71 -29.95
CA ARG A 1 1.30 -12.09 -31.07
C ARG A 1 1.66 -13.50 -31.56
N LYS A 2 1.23 -14.54 -30.84
CA LYS A 2 1.28 -15.93 -31.30
C LYS A 2 -0.16 -16.33 -31.57
N TYR A 3 -0.53 -16.43 -32.84
CA TYR A 3 -1.89 -16.74 -33.24
C TYR A 3 -2.26 -18.12 -32.71
N VAL A 4 -3.52 -18.29 -32.28
CA VAL A 4 -4.19 -19.59 -32.37
C VAL A 4 -4.01 -19.99 -33.82
N GLU A 5 -3.26 -21.06 -34.07
CA GLU A 5 -3.01 -21.55 -35.41
C GLU A 5 -4.35 -21.68 -36.15
N LYS A 6 -4.38 -21.41 -37.46
CA LYS A 6 -5.61 -21.41 -38.29
C LYS A 6 -6.18 -22.82 -38.44
N ASP A 7 -6.53 -23.46 -37.34
CA ASP A 7 -7.29 -24.69 -37.31
C ASP A 7 -8.75 -24.32 -37.59
N LYS A 8 -9.25 -24.80 -38.73
CA LYS A 8 -10.66 -24.65 -39.14
C LYS A 8 -11.63 -25.17 -38.06
N ALA A 9 -11.22 -26.10 -37.20
CA ALA A 9 -12.05 -26.56 -36.08
C ALA A 9 -12.12 -25.54 -34.93
N LEU A 10 -11.04 -24.80 -34.68
CA LEU A 10 -11.00 -23.77 -33.64
C LEU A 10 -11.79 -22.53 -34.06
N GLU A 11 -11.65 -22.04 -35.29
CA GLU A 11 -12.47 -20.91 -35.81
C GLU A 11 -13.98 -21.22 -35.79
N ARG A 12 -14.35 -22.50 -35.90
CA ARG A 12 -15.76 -22.93 -35.81
C ARG A 12 -16.29 -23.01 -34.39
N ARG A 13 -15.43 -23.15 -33.37
CA ARG A 13 -15.82 -23.31 -31.96
C ARG A 13 -15.57 -22.07 -31.12
N PHE A 14 -14.62 -21.23 -31.51
CA PHE A 14 -14.24 -20.03 -30.79
C PHE A 14 -14.61 -18.80 -31.59
N GLN A 15 -15.52 -18.00 -31.04
CA GLN A 15 -15.83 -16.67 -31.54
C GLN A 15 -14.88 -15.65 -30.92
N PRO A 16 -14.08 -14.91 -31.71
CA PRO A 16 -13.26 -13.83 -31.16
C PRO A 16 -14.15 -12.70 -30.63
N VAL A 17 -13.78 -12.17 -29.46
CA VAL A 17 -14.37 -10.97 -28.87
C VAL A 17 -13.27 -9.92 -28.80
N ASN A 18 -13.51 -8.76 -29.41
CA ASN A 18 -12.60 -7.63 -29.28
C ASN A 18 -12.84 -6.92 -27.95
N VAL A 19 -11.78 -6.74 -27.16
CA VAL A 19 -11.83 -6.02 -25.89
C VAL A 19 -11.20 -4.65 -26.13
N PRO A 20 -11.99 -3.57 -26.19
CA PRO A 20 -11.43 -2.23 -26.34
C PRO A 20 -10.66 -1.82 -25.08
N GLU A 21 -9.70 -0.91 -25.26
CA GLU A 21 -9.11 -0.18 -24.15
C GLU A 21 -10.22 0.66 -23.46
N PRO A 22 -10.31 0.66 -22.12
CA PRO A 22 -11.28 1.50 -21.42
C PRO A 22 -10.97 2.99 -21.60
N THR A 23 -12.02 3.80 -21.49
CA THR A 23 -11.89 5.25 -21.41
C THR A 23 -11.17 5.67 -20.12
N ASP A 24 -10.67 6.91 -20.08
CA ASP A 24 -10.08 7.49 -18.88
C ASP A 24 -11.07 7.43 -17.69
N ASP A 25 -12.35 7.76 -17.89
CA ASP A 25 -13.37 7.74 -16.84
C ASP A 25 -13.68 6.33 -16.33
N GLU A 26 -13.80 5.34 -17.23
CA GLU A 26 -13.94 3.93 -16.85
C GLU A 26 -12.72 3.46 -16.07
N THR A 27 -11.53 3.88 -16.47
CA THR A 27 -10.28 3.55 -15.77
C THR A 27 -10.24 4.15 -14.37
N VAL A 28 -10.71 5.39 -14.18
CA VAL A 28 -10.85 6.00 -12.85
C VAL A 28 -11.77 5.15 -11.96
N GLN A 29 -12.89 4.67 -12.49
CA GLN A 29 -13.80 3.80 -11.73
C GLN A 29 -13.15 2.45 -11.36
N ILE A 30 -12.41 1.84 -12.30
CA ILE A 30 -11.65 0.61 -12.07
C ILE A 30 -10.62 0.82 -10.95
N LEU A 31 -9.80 1.87 -11.03
CA LEU A 31 -8.81 2.19 -10.00
C LEU A 31 -9.47 2.49 -8.65
N THR A 32 -10.60 3.18 -8.63
CA THR A 32 -11.35 3.46 -7.39
C THR A 32 -11.82 2.16 -6.74
N GLY A 33 -12.31 1.19 -7.51
CA GLY A 33 -12.68 -0.13 -7.01
C GLY A 33 -11.49 -0.95 -6.49
N LEU A 34 -10.29 -0.73 -7.04
CA LEU A 34 -9.05 -1.37 -6.60
C LEU A 34 -8.36 -0.64 -5.43
N ALA A 35 -8.62 0.65 -5.26
CA ALA A 35 -7.89 1.55 -4.36
C ALA A 35 -7.76 0.95 -2.95
N ARG A 36 -8.85 0.45 -2.37
CA ARG A 36 -8.86 -0.13 -1.02
C ARG A 36 -7.80 -1.24 -0.84
N LYS A 37 -7.60 -2.10 -1.83
CA LYS A 37 -6.60 -3.19 -1.76
C LYS A 37 -5.18 -2.62 -1.72
N TYR A 38 -4.91 -1.60 -2.54
CA TYR A 38 -3.61 -0.93 -2.58
C TYR A 38 -3.37 -0.07 -1.34
N GLU A 39 -4.39 0.61 -0.81
CA GLU A 39 -4.34 1.34 0.47
C GLU A 39 -3.92 0.40 1.60
N ASP A 40 -4.55 -0.78 1.68
CA ASP A 40 -4.22 -1.81 2.68
C ASP A 40 -2.80 -2.36 2.48
N HIS A 41 -2.35 -2.53 1.24
CA HIS A 41 -1.00 -3.00 0.94
C HIS A 41 0.06 -1.95 1.31
N HIS A 42 -0.16 -0.69 0.91
CA HIS A 42 0.79 0.41 1.10
C HIS A 42 0.70 1.12 2.44
N LYS A 43 -0.36 0.88 3.21
CA LYS A 43 -0.65 1.55 4.49
C LYS A 43 -0.76 3.08 4.32
N LEU A 44 -1.46 3.50 3.27
CA LEU A 44 -1.76 4.91 2.98
C LEU A 44 -3.18 5.03 2.41
N ARG A 45 -3.63 6.27 2.19
CA ARG A 45 -4.90 6.55 1.53
C ARG A 45 -4.63 7.29 0.23
N TYR A 46 -5.32 6.91 -0.84
CA TYR A 46 -5.26 7.64 -2.10
C TYR A 46 -6.37 8.68 -2.13
N THR A 47 -6.05 9.88 -2.59
CA THR A 47 -7.08 10.88 -2.87
C THR A 47 -7.65 10.66 -4.27
N ASP A 48 -8.88 11.12 -4.49
CA ASP A 48 -9.52 11.03 -5.80
C ASP A 48 -8.71 11.78 -6.88
N GLU A 49 -8.06 12.88 -6.50
CA GLU A 49 -7.15 13.63 -7.37
C GLU A 49 -5.93 12.79 -7.77
N ALA A 50 -5.36 12.03 -6.84
CA ALA A 50 -4.22 11.18 -7.12
C ALA A 50 -4.59 10.06 -8.12
N ILE A 51 -5.76 9.45 -7.94
CA ILE A 51 -6.27 8.42 -8.86
C ILE A 51 -6.49 9.03 -10.26
N ARG A 52 -7.17 10.17 -10.36
CA ARG A 52 -7.36 10.87 -11.64
C ARG A 52 -6.03 11.25 -12.31
N ALA A 53 -5.05 11.69 -11.52
CA ALA A 53 -3.72 12.03 -12.03
C ALA A 53 -2.98 10.80 -12.58
N CYS A 54 -3.05 9.66 -11.89
CA CYS A 54 -2.48 8.40 -12.39
C CYS A 54 -3.05 8.04 -13.77
N VAL A 55 -4.38 8.09 -13.94
CA VAL A 55 -5.02 7.80 -15.23
C VAL A 55 -4.59 8.78 -16.31
N LYS A 56 -4.70 10.09 -16.04
CA LYS A 56 -4.34 11.14 -17.00
C LYS A 56 -2.90 11.00 -17.49
N TYR A 57 -1.96 10.81 -16.58
CA TYR A 57 -0.54 10.72 -16.93
C TYR A 57 -0.18 9.39 -17.58
N ALA A 58 -0.83 8.28 -17.21
CA ALA A 58 -0.66 7.03 -17.91
C ALA A 58 -1.16 7.15 -19.36
N SER A 59 -2.35 7.72 -19.56
CA SER A 59 -2.95 7.92 -20.87
C SER A 59 -2.08 8.82 -21.77
N GLN A 60 -1.60 9.94 -21.24
CA GLN A 60 -0.85 10.94 -22.00
C GLN A 60 0.60 10.55 -22.30
N TYR A 61 1.30 9.87 -21.38
CA TYR A 61 2.76 9.71 -21.46
C TYR A 61 3.23 8.26 -21.63
N ILE A 62 2.37 7.27 -21.37
CA ILE A 62 2.71 5.85 -21.55
C ILE A 62 1.92 5.31 -22.75
N THR A 63 2.56 5.32 -23.93
CA THR A 63 1.92 5.03 -25.21
C THR A 63 2.11 3.60 -25.71
N ASP A 64 3.00 2.82 -25.09
CA ASP A 64 3.31 1.43 -25.45
C ASP A 64 2.43 0.40 -24.72
N ARG A 65 1.52 0.88 -23.85
CA ARG A 65 0.61 0.08 -23.02
C ARG A 65 -0.80 0.63 -23.05
N PHE A 66 -1.74 -0.21 -22.67
CA PHE A 66 -3.17 0.09 -22.63
C PHE A 66 -3.66 0.32 -21.21
N LEU A 67 -4.66 1.18 -21.04
CA LEU A 67 -5.47 1.25 -19.84
C LEU A 67 -6.24 -0.08 -19.64
N PRO A 68 -6.56 -0.45 -18.40
CA PRO A 68 -6.26 0.25 -17.14
C PRO A 68 -4.86 -0.07 -16.58
N ASP A 69 -4.18 -1.06 -17.15
CA ASP A 69 -2.94 -1.68 -16.66
C ASP A 69 -1.83 -0.64 -16.39
N LYS A 70 -1.54 0.22 -17.37
CA LYS A 70 -0.54 1.30 -17.19
C LYS A 70 -0.85 2.29 -16.06
N ALA A 71 -2.13 2.52 -15.76
CA ALA A 71 -2.54 3.42 -14.68
C ALA A 71 -2.47 2.74 -13.31
N ILE A 72 -2.76 1.43 -13.26
CA ILE A 72 -2.60 0.60 -12.06
C ILE A 72 -1.13 0.59 -11.62
N ASP A 73 -0.21 0.38 -12.55
CA ASP A 73 1.22 0.38 -12.25
C ASP A 73 1.70 1.71 -11.66
N LEU A 74 1.28 2.84 -12.25
CA LEU A 74 1.60 4.15 -11.70
C LEU A 74 1.04 4.35 -10.27
N LEU A 75 -0.17 3.86 -10.00
CA LEU A 75 -0.77 3.93 -8.68
C LEU A 75 0.01 3.07 -7.66
N ASP A 76 0.46 1.89 -8.08
CA ASP A 76 1.22 0.96 -7.27
C ASP A 76 2.60 1.51 -6.91
N GLU A 77 3.40 1.89 -7.92
CA GLU A 77 4.73 2.46 -7.76
C GLU A 77 4.71 3.74 -6.91
N SER A 78 3.73 4.61 -7.15
CA SER A 78 3.55 5.84 -6.36
C SER A 78 3.26 5.51 -4.89
N GLY A 79 2.41 4.52 -4.65
CA GLY A 79 2.09 4.08 -3.29
C GLY A 79 3.28 3.46 -2.57
N ALA A 80 4.01 2.58 -3.24
CA ALA A 80 5.24 1.98 -2.72
C ALA A 80 6.29 3.05 -2.40
N ARG A 81 6.47 4.04 -3.29
CA ARG A 81 7.42 5.14 -3.10
C ARG A 81 7.09 6.01 -1.89
N VAL A 82 5.81 6.37 -1.71
CA VAL A 82 5.37 7.15 -0.55
C VAL A 82 5.56 6.36 0.74
N ARG A 83 5.21 5.07 0.75
CA ARG A 83 5.43 4.19 1.89
C ARG A 83 6.91 4.11 2.26
N LEU A 84 7.80 3.93 1.27
CA LEU A 84 9.24 3.92 1.49
C LEU A 84 9.72 5.24 2.07
N ARG A 85 9.34 6.38 1.48
CA ARG A 85 9.69 7.70 2.01
C ARG A 85 9.25 7.87 3.46
N ASN A 86 8.01 7.51 3.79
CA ASN A 86 7.50 7.57 5.17
C ASN A 86 8.22 6.61 6.13
N SER A 87 8.86 5.56 5.62
CA SER A 87 9.71 4.66 6.40
C SER A 87 11.12 5.23 6.59
N THR A 88 11.72 5.83 5.56
CA THR A 88 13.08 6.39 5.55
C THR A 88 13.17 7.74 6.27
N THR A 89 12.09 8.53 6.24
CA THR A 89 12.00 9.81 6.97
C THR A 89 11.92 9.61 8.48
N ARG A 90 11.83 8.38 9.00
CA ARG A 90 11.94 8.12 10.44
C ARG A 90 13.40 8.24 10.86
N SER A 91 13.71 9.19 11.74
CA SER A 91 15.02 9.26 12.43
C SER A 91 15.44 7.86 12.91
N PRO A 92 16.72 7.47 12.80
CA PRO A 92 17.24 6.21 13.34
C PRO A 92 16.80 5.97 14.78
N GLU A 93 16.72 7.04 15.57
CA GLU A 93 16.26 7.02 16.96
C GLU A 93 14.78 6.61 17.07
N LEU A 94 13.93 7.07 16.15
CA LEU A 94 12.51 6.71 16.10
C LEU A 94 12.31 5.25 15.69
N MET A 95 13.15 4.74 14.77
CA MET A 95 13.15 3.31 14.45
C MET A 95 13.55 2.46 15.65
N GLN A 96 14.63 2.84 16.34
CA GLN A 96 15.11 2.15 17.53
C GLN A 96 14.05 2.15 18.64
N ALA A 97 13.42 3.30 18.91
CA ALA A 97 12.34 3.40 19.90
C ALA A 97 11.15 2.48 19.58
N ARG A 98 10.78 2.37 18.28
CA ARG A 98 9.71 1.46 17.83
C ARG A 98 10.11 -0.01 17.92
N PHE A 99 11.37 -0.35 17.67
CA PHE A 99 11.89 -1.71 17.84
C PHE A 99 11.78 -2.14 19.30
N GLU A 100 12.24 -1.28 20.22
CA GLU A 100 12.17 -1.56 21.65
C GLU A 100 10.72 -1.62 22.16
N LEU A 101 9.80 -0.81 21.61
CA LEU A 101 8.37 -0.91 21.91
C LEU A 101 7.81 -2.30 21.57
N ARG A 102 8.17 -2.87 20.41
CA ARG A 102 7.77 -4.24 20.06
C ARG A 102 8.32 -5.28 21.02
N ALA A 103 9.57 -5.12 21.46
CA ALA A 103 10.16 -6.02 22.44
C ALA A 103 9.41 -5.98 23.78
N ILE A 104 8.99 -4.80 24.24
CA ILE A 104 8.16 -4.65 25.46
C ILE A 104 6.79 -5.30 25.27
N GLN A 105 6.16 -5.12 24.11
CA GLN A 105 4.87 -5.73 23.79
C GLN A 105 4.93 -7.26 23.82
N GLN A 106 5.96 -7.86 23.23
CA GLN A 106 6.16 -9.31 23.27
C GLN A 106 6.40 -9.81 24.70
N LYS A 107 7.25 -9.12 25.48
CA LYS A 107 7.47 -9.46 26.89
C LYS A 107 6.19 -9.37 27.71
N LYS A 108 5.34 -8.37 27.45
CA LYS A 108 4.05 -8.19 28.12
C LYS A 108 3.10 -9.34 27.79
N GLU A 109 2.97 -9.70 26.51
CA GLU A 109 2.17 -10.85 26.08
C GLU A 109 2.65 -12.16 26.70
N GLU A 110 3.97 -12.34 26.80
CA GLU A 110 4.56 -13.50 27.46
C GLU A 110 4.28 -13.51 28.97
N ALA A 111 4.40 -12.37 29.66
CA ALA A 111 4.08 -12.23 31.07
C ALA A 111 2.61 -12.54 31.35
N VAL A 112 1.69 -12.06 30.49
CA VAL A 112 0.25 -12.38 30.56
C VAL A 112 0.02 -13.88 30.36
N ARG A 113 0.67 -14.51 29.36
CA ARG A 113 0.59 -15.97 29.15
C ARG A 113 1.09 -16.77 30.35
N LYS A 114 2.13 -16.29 31.02
CA LYS A 114 2.73 -16.89 32.22
C LYS A 114 2.00 -16.50 33.51
N GLN A 115 0.87 -15.79 33.42
CA GLN A 115 0.07 -15.31 34.56
C GLN A 115 0.85 -14.44 35.56
N ARG A 116 1.92 -13.77 35.08
CA ARG A 116 2.69 -12.80 35.86
C ARG A 116 2.07 -11.42 35.71
N TYR A 117 0.97 -11.20 36.41
CA TYR A 117 0.15 -9.99 36.24
C TYR A 117 0.86 -8.70 36.70
N GLU A 118 1.70 -8.77 37.74
CA GLU A 118 2.51 -7.62 38.19
C GLU A 118 3.54 -7.21 37.14
N ASP A 119 4.29 -8.18 36.60
CA ASP A 119 5.24 -7.95 35.49
C ASP A 119 4.53 -7.36 34.26
N ALA A 120 3.34 -7.88 33.91
CA ALA A 120 2.55 -7.38 32.80
C ALA A 120 2.05 -5.94 33.03
N ALA A 121 1.70 -5.58 34.27
CA ALA A 121 1.28 -4.22 34.64
C ALA A 121 2.46 -3.23 34.57
N ALA A 122 3.65 -3.63 35.02
CA ALA A 122 4.87 -2.85 34.89
C ALA A 122 5.23 -2.60 33.41
N LEU A 123 5.22 -3.67 32.59
CA LEU A 123 5.49 -3.59 31.15
C LEU A 123 4.45 -2.76 30.39
N ARG A 124 3.18 -2.77 30.82
CA ARG A 124 2.14 -1.89 30.27
C ARG A 124 2.41 -0.42 30.57
N SER A 125 2.91 -0.11 31.76
CA SER A 125 3.27 1.26 32.14
C SER A 125 4.47 1.75 31.33
N GLU A 126 5.47 0.90 31.13
CA GLU A 126 6.63 1.16 30.26
C GLU A 126 6.21 1.36 28.80
N GLU A 127 5.31 0.52 28.28
CA GLU A 127 4.73 0.65 26.95
C GLU A 127 4.05 2.01 26.74
N LEU A 128 3.24 2.46 27.71
CA LEU A 128 2.55 3.75 27.65
C LEU A 128 3.53 4.93 27.64
N ALA A 129 4.58 4.88 28.48
CA ALA A 129 5.61 5.92 28.50
C ALA A 129 6.36 5.98 27.17
N LYS A 130 6.69 4.83 26.59
CA LYS A 130 7.41 4.74 25.31
C LYS A 130 6.55 5.19 24.13
N LEU A 131 5.25 4.89 24.14
CA LEU A 131 4.28 5.40 23.17
C LEU A 131 4.20 6.93 23.18
N ARG A 132 4.17 7.56 24.37
CA ARG A 132 4.20 9.03 24.49
C ARG A 132 5.47 9.62 23.87
N ARG A 133 6.63 9.07 24.20
CA ARG A 133 7.93 9.53 23.67
C ARG A 133 8.02 9.37 22.14
N ILE A 134 7.54 8.26 21.60
CA ILE A 134 7.45 8.07 20.14
C ILE A 134 6.49 9.09 19.51
N GLY A 135 5.38 9.40 20.18
CA GLY A 135 4.45 10.45 19.77
C GLY A 135 5.12 11.82 19.65
N GLU A 136 5.83 12.24 20.69
CA GLU A 136 6.60 13.50 20.72
C GLU A 136 7.67 13.56 19.61
N MET A 137 8.46 12.50 19.47
CA MET A 137 9.50 12.40 18.42
C MET A 137 8.90 12.39 17.01
N SER A 138 7.71 11.81 16.83
CA SER A 138 7.02 11.80 15.54
C SER A 138 6.40 13.16 15.20
N ALA A 139 5.87 13.89 16.19
CA ALA A 139 5.27 15.20 16.01
C ALA A 139 6.31 16.26 15.62
N GLY A 140 7.50 16.21 16.24
CA GLY A 140 8.61 17.12 15.89
C GLY A 140 9.13 16.95 14.46
N LEU A 141 8.88 15.80 13.82
CA LEU A 141 9.36 15.48 12.49
C LEU A 141 8.34 15.81 11.38
N VAL A 142 7.08 16.08 11.74
CA VAL A 142 6.02 16.55 10.84
C VAL A 142 5.97 18.09 10.80
N ALA A 143 6.53 18.76 11.81
CA ALA A 143 6.58 20.21 11.94
C ALA A 143 7.84 20.87 11.32
N ALA A 144 8.77 20.07 10.78
CA ALA A 144 10.00 20.50 10.11
C ALA A 144 9.95 20.16 8.61
#